data_AF-A0AAU9WK83-F1
#
_entry.id   AF-A0AAU9WK83-F1
#
_cell.length_a   1.000
_cell.length_b   1.000
_cell.length_c   1.000
_cell.angle_alpha   90.00
_cell.angle_beta   90.00
_cell.angle_gamma   90.00
#
_symmetry.space_group_name_H-M   'P 1'
#
loop_
_entity.id
_entity.type
_entity.pdbx_description
1 polymer ?
#
loop_
_entity_poly.entity_id
_entity_poly.type
_entity_poly.pdbx_seq_one_letter_code
_entity_poly.pdbx_strand_id
1 'polypeptide(L)'
;PCFNGGTCRENCHVTGRRFLCNCPARFIGNVCEKDCQDALGMESGDISDAQLSASTELVPEKGAKHGRLQSKWNGVSGGGWITKISDTNQWLQIDLLDQHSYVVTKIATQGRNYYSRIVTKYKLQYSDDGVTFLYYREEGQVTDKVFPGNTDRDTVVSHELIPPIRARYIRFRPIEWSGYIGMRVELYGCRGNVLLYSI
;
A
#
# COMPACT_ATOMS: atom_id res chain seq x y z
N PRO A 1 12.27 20.06 -19.20
CA PRO A 1 13.17 18.87 -19.27
C PRO A 1 12.61 17.65 -18.51
N CYS A 2 11.72 17.86 -17.53
CA CYS A 2 10.97 16.79 -16.88
C CYS A 2 9.81 16.31 -17.78
N PHE A 3 9.56 15.00 -17.80
CA PHE A 3 8.48 14.37 -18.53
C PHE A 3 7.21 14.26 -17.67
N ASN A 4 6.11 13.83 -18.32
CA ASN A 4 4.88 13.38 -17.65
C ASN A 4 4.28 14.38 -16.64
N GLY A 5 4.38 15.68 -16.93
CA GLY A 5 3.87 16.74 -16.07
C GLY A 5 4.75 17.06 -14.85
N GLY A 6 5.96 16.50 -14.77
CA GLY A 6 6.94 16.85 -13.75
C GLY A 6 7.36 18.32 -13.82
N THR A 7 7.56 18.92 -12.66
CA THR A 7 8.06 20.30 -12.55
C THR A 7 9.54 20.29 -12.26
N CYS A 8 10.29 21.18 -12.92
CA CYS A 8 11.72 21.25 -12.72
C CYS A 8 12.04 22.09 -11.49
N ARG A 9 12.84 21.53 -10.58
CA ARG A 9 13.16 22.10 -9.28
C ARG A 9 14.46 22.90 -9.30
N GLU A 10 15.50 22.40 -9.96
CA GLU A 10 16.84 23.00 -9.96
C GLU A 10 17.53 22.91 -11.32
N ASN A 11 18.36 23.91 -11.64
CA ASN A 11 19.25 23.96 -12.81
C ASN A 11 18.57 23.78 -14.19
N CYS A 12 17.28 24.10 -14.30
CA CYS A 12 16.42 23.81 -15.46
C CYS A 12 16.85 24.45 -16.78
N HIS A 13 17.71 25.47 -16.72
CA HIS A 13 18.20 26.24 -17.86
C HIS A 13 19.73 26.32 -17.89
N VAL A 14 20.42 25.55 -17.03
CA VAL A 14 21.88 25.59 -16.92
C VAL A 14 22.48 24.43 -17.70
N THR A 15 23.02 24.75 -18.87
CA THR A 15 23.71 23.79 -19.75
C THR A 15 24.90 23.16 -19.03
N GLY A 16 25.02 21.83 -19.07
CA GLY A 16 26.13 21.10 -18.45
C GLY A 16 25.97 20.77 -16.96
N ARG A 17 24.84 21.12 -16.32
CA ARG A 17 24.52 20.69 -14.95
C ARG A 17 23.36 19.70 -14.91
N ARG A 18 23.37 18.80 -13.93
CA ARG A 18 22.25 17.89 -13.66
C ARG A 18 21.10 18.71 -13.07
N PHE A 19 19.92 18.60 -13.68
CA PHE A 19 18.68 19.19 -13.20
C PHE A 19 17.88 18.15 -12.40
N LEU A 20 17.01 18.62 -11.51
CA LEU A 20 16.17 17.79 -10.65
C LEU A 20 14.69 18.04 -10.97
N CYS A 21 13.90 16.98 -10.99
CA CYS A 21 12.47 17.03 -11.25
C CYS A 21 11.66 16.62 -10.02
N ASN A 22 10.60 17.36 -9.75
CA ASN A 22 9.52 16.94 -8.86
C ASN A 22 8.50 16.17 -9.70
N CYS A 23 8.39 14.87 -9.45
CA CYS A 23 7.51 14.00 -10.20
C CYS A 23 6.11 13.93 -9.59
N PRO A 24 5.04 13.87 -10.41
CA PRO A 24 3.72 13.51 -9.92
C PRO A 24 3.75 12.11 -9.29
N ALA A 25 2.83 11.83 -8.36
CA ALA A 25 2.80 10.64 -7.49
C ALA A 25 3.05 9.30 -8.22
N ARG A 26 2.50 9.19 -9.43
CA ARG A 26 2.56 7.98 -10.25
C ARG A 26 3.88 7.76 -10.99
N PHE A 27 4.71 8.79 -11.14
CA PHE A 27 5.94 8.73 -11.93
C PHE A 27 7.18 8.76 -11.04
N ILE A 28 8.19 7.98 -11.42
CA ILE A 28 9.52 7.98 -10.80
C ILE A 28 10.61 8.18 -11.85
N GLY A 29 11.86 8.30 -11.38
CA GLY A 29 13.02 8.55 -12.22
C GLY A 29 13.58 9.96 -12.02
N ASN A 30 14.74 10.24 -12.63
CA ASN A 30 15.37 11.54 -12.46
C ASN A 30 14.60 12.65 -13.18
N VAL A 31 13.85 12.28 -14.21
CA VAL A 31 13.11 13.19 -15.08
C VAL A 31 11.65 12.79 -15.22
N CYS A 32 11.13 11.96 -14.30
CA CYS A 32 9.75 11.47 -14.26
C CYS A 32 9.36 10.60 -15.47
N GLU A 33 10.32 9.85 -16.00
CA GLU A 33 10.22 9.04 -17.21
C GLU A 33 9.49 7.70 -17.02
N LYS A 34 9.41 7.18 -15.79
CA LYS A 34 8.89 5.83 -15.51
C LYS A 34 7.55 5.90 -14.77
N ASP A 35 6.49 5.37 -15.37
CA ASP A 35 5.23 5.11 -14.69
C ASP A 35 5.44 3.98 -13.67
N CYS A 36 4.89 4.14 -12.46
CA CYS A 36 5.17 3.29 -11.31
C CYS A 36 3.85 2.97 -10.60
N GLN A 37 2.94 2.33 -11.32
CA GLN A 37 1.55 2.08 -10.89
C GLN A 37 1.13 0.63 -11.12
N ASP A 38 2.07 -0.28 -11.35
CA ASP A 38 1.79 -1.70 -11.55
C ASP A 38 1.28 -2.32 -10.25
N ALA A 39 0.34 -3.26 -10.36
CA ALA A 39 -0.08 -4.05 -9.20
C ALA A 39 1.13 -4.89 -8.70
N LEU A 40 1.38 -4.87 -7.39
CA LEU A 40 2.54 -5.54 -6.81
C LEU A 40 2.29 -7.02 -6.51
N GLY A 41 1.03 -7.44 -6.48
CA GLY A 41 0.67 -8.84 -6.64
C GLY A 41 -0.18 -9.44 -5.53
N MET A 42 -0.97 -8.63 -4.82
CA MET A 42 -1.97 -9.19 -3.90
C MET A 42 -3.02 -9.98 -4.66
N GLU A 43 -3.61 -9.41 -5.72
CA GLU A 43 -4.64 -10.07 -6.53
C GLU A 43 -4.05 -11.19 -7.40
N SER A 44 -2.90 -10.95 -8.05
CA SER A 44 -2.27 -11.92 -8.96
C SER A 44 -1.68 -13.14 -8.24
N GLY A 45 -1.29 -12.97 -6.97
CA GLY A 45 -0.58 -13.99 -6.20
C GLY A 45 0.95 -13.91 -6.31
N ASP A 46 1.50 -12.92 -7.01
CA ASP A 46 2.97 -12.71 -7.05
C ASP A 46 3.52 -12.37 -5.66
N ILE A 47 2.72 -11.72 -4.81
CA ILE A 47 2.94 -11.71 -3.37
C ILE A 47 2.37 -13.02 -2.84
N SER A 48 3.23 -13.93 -2.38
CA SER A 48 2.84 -15.25 -1.90
C SER A 48 2.11 -15.19 -0.53
N ASP A 49 1.42 -16.28 -0.15
CA ASP A 49 0.73 -16.34 1.15
C ASP A 49 1.69 -16.22 2.35
N ALA A 50 2.94 -16.66 2.20
CA ALA A 50 3.97 -16.57 3.24
C ALA A 50 4.39 -15.12 3.52
N GLN A 51 4.14 -14.19 2.60
CA GLN A 51 4.40 -12.76 2.75
C GLN A 51 3.27 -12.02 3.46
N LEU A 52 2.18 -12.72 3.80
CA LEU A 52 0.98 -12.12 4.38
C LEU A 52 0.82 -12.58 5.83
N SER A 53 0.61 -11.61 6.72
CA SER A 53 0.33 -11.87 8.13
C SER A 53 -0.66 -10.85 8.68
N ALA A 54 -1.25 -11.16 9.83
CA ALA A 54 -2.20 -10.29 10.49
C ALA A 54 -2.01 -10.33 12.02
N SER A 55 -2.50 -9.29 12.69
CA SER A 55 -2.52 -9.22 14.16
C SER A 55 -3.31 -10.38 14.77
N THR A 56 -4.51 -10.62 14.24
CA THR A 56 -5.38 -11.73 14.61
C THR A 56 -6.18 -12.17 13.40
N GLU A 57 -6.63 -13.42 13.43
CA GLU A 57 -7.47 -14.02 12.41
C GLU A 57 -8.66 -14.69 13.08
N LEU A 58 -9.87 -14.47 12.56
CA LEU A 58 -11.07 -15.09 13.13
C LEU A 58 -10.96 -16.62 13.10
N VAL A 59 -10.56 -17.16 11.95
CA VAL A 59 -10.23 -18.56 11.66
C VAL A 59 -9.29 -18.58 10.45
N PRO A 60 -8.50 -19.65 10.22
CA PRO A 60 -7.55 -19.72 9.10
C PRO A 60 -8.17 -19.47 7.71
N GLU A 61 -9.42 -19.87 7.49
CA GLU A 61 -10.16 -19.68 6.23
C GLU A 61 -10.57 -18.21 5.98
N LYS A 62 -10.32 -17.33 6.95
CA LYS A 62 -10.53 -15.88 6.90
C LYS A 62 -9.24 -15.12 7.29
N GLY A 63 -8.09 -15.78 7.20
CA GLY A 63 -6.79 -15.24 7.55
C GLY A 63 -6.24 -14.23 6.54
N ALA A 64 -5.01 -13.78 6.78
CA ALA A 64 -4.34 -12.71 6.05
C ALA A 64 -4.30 -12.95 4.53
N LYS A 65 -4.07 -14.20 4.10
CA LYS A 65 -4.06 -14.60 2.69
C LYS A 65 -5.35 -14.32 1.92
N HIS A 66 -6.47 -14.19 2.62
CA HIS A 66 -7.76 -13.87 2.01
C HIS A 66 -8.02 -12.37 1.95
N GLY A 67 -7.14 -11.54 2.52
CA GLY A 67 -7.13 -10.09 2.42
C GLY A 67 -6.64 -9.56 1.08
N ARG A 68 -6.55 -10.39 0.04
CA ARG A 68 -6.20 -9.99 -1.33
C ARG A 68 -7.36 -9.27 -2.01
N LEU A 69 -7.07 -8.23 -2.79
CA LEU A 69 -8.06 -7.57 -3.64
C LEU A 69 -8.78 -8.59 -4.53
N GLN A 70 -10.07 -8.36 -4.78
CA GLN A 70 -10.95 -9.26 -5.54
C GLN A 70 -11.08 -10.69 -5.04
N SER A 71 -10.46 -11.07 -3.91
CA SER A 71 -10.73 -12.37 -3.28
C SER A 71 -12.24 -12.56 -3.13
N LYS A 72 -12.74 -13.75 -3.49
CA LYS A 72 -14.16 -14.11 -3.45
C LYS A 72 -14.39 -15.17 -2.39
N TRP A 73 -15.54 -15.10 -1.75
CA TRP A 73 -15.98 -16.13 -0.82
C TRP A 73 -16.52 -17.34 -1.59
N ASN A 74 -16.03 -18.54 -1.26
CA ASN A 74 -16.47 -19.78 -1.91
C ASN A 74 -17.38 -20.65 -1.03
N GLY A 75 -17.90 -20.11 0.08
CA GLY A 75 -18.69 -20.88 1.06
C GLY A 75 -17.87 -21.42 2.23
N VAL A 76 -16.54 -21.52 2.09
CA VAL A 76 -15.63 -22.05 3.13
C VAL A 76 -14.54 -21.05 3.48
N SER A 77 -13.91 -20.45 2.47
CA SER A 77 -12.74 -19.57 2.60
C SER A 77 -12.82 -18.38 1.66
N GLY A 78 -11.92 -17.42 1.86
CA GLY A 78 -11.74 -16.30 0.93
C GLY A 78 -12.57 -15.07 1.24
N GLY A 79 -12.50 -14.12 0.33
CA GLY A 79 -13.34 -12.94 0.28
C GLY A 79 -12.95 -11.78 1.22
N GLY A 80 -11.94 -11.94 2.05
CA GLY A 80 -11.35 -10.89 2.89
C GLY A 80 -10.72 -11.44 4.16
N TRP A 81 -9.67 -10.78 4.63
CA TRP A 81 -9.13 -11.01 5.98
C TRP A 81 -10.13 -10.49 7.01
N ILE A 82 -10.39 -11.27 8.06
CA ILE A 82 -11.27 -10.91 9.19
C ILE A 82 -10.52 -11.09 10.50
N THR A 83 -10.59 -10.08 11.36
CA THR A 83 -9.97 -10.14 12.70
C THR A 83 -10.74 -11.04 13.64
N LYS A 84 -10.04 -11.60 14.64
CA LYS A 84 -10.69 -12.30 15.77
C LYS A 84 -11.33 -11.32 16.74
N ILE A 85 -10.64 -10.20 16.98
CA ILE A 85 -11.02 -9.15 17.92
C ILE A 85 -11.22 -7.85 17.13
N SER A 86 -12.25 -7.07 17.46
CA SER A 86 -12.51 -5.78 16.82
C SER A 86 -12.07 -4.65 17.74
N ASP A 87 -10.81 -4.25 17.60
CA ASP A 87 -10.22 -3.08 18.27
C ASP A 87 -9.29 -2.33 17.29
N THR A 88 -8.77 -1.19 17.71
CA THR A 88 -7.88 -0.34 16.89
C THR A 88 -6.41 -0.82 16.88
N ASN A 89 -6.11 -1.96 17.52
CA ASN A 89 -4.76 -2.56 17.52
C ASN A 89 -4.57 -3.56 16.37
N GLN A 90 -5.62 -3.82 15.58
CA GLN A 90 -5.57 -4.78 14.50
C GLN A 90 -4.78 -4.27 13.28
N TRP A 91 -4.17 -5.20 12.54
CA TRP A 91 -3.45 -4.90 11.31
C TRP A 91 -3.40 -6.08 10.35
N LEU A 92 -3.36 -5.77 9.05
CA LEU A 92 -2.98 -6.67 7.95
C LEU A 92 -1.62 -6.20 7.42
N GLN A 93 -0.66 -7.12 7.33
CA GLN A 93 0.71 -6.83 6.92
C GLN A 93 1.08 -7.56 5.64
N ILE A 94 1.80 -6.84 4.79
CA ILE A 94 2.42 -7.33 3.56
C ILE A 94 3.94 -7.20 3.72
N ASP A 95 4.67 -8.30 3.54
CA ASP A 95 6.12 -8.34 3.45
C ASP A 95 6.56 -8.35 1.97
N LEU A 96 7.14 -7.25 1.50
CA LEU A 96 7.68 -7.10 0.15
C LEU A 96 9.06 -7.76 -0.03
N LEU A 97 9.56 -8.45 1.01
CA LEU A 97 10.83 -9.17 1.08
C LEU A 97 12.05 -8.25 0.98
N ASP A 98 12.35 -7.74 -0.22
CA ASP A 98 13.47 -6.82 -0.43
C ASP A 98 12.99 -5.38 -0.49
N GLN A 99 13.23 -4.65 0.60
CA GLN A 99 12.90 -3.22 0.76
C GLN A 99 13.50 -2.31 -0.30
N HIS A 100 14.64 -2.67 -0.88
CA HIS A 100 15.28 -1.84 -1.90
C HIS A 100 14.66 -2.03 -3.28
N SER A 101 13.89 -3.11 -3.43
CA SER A 101 13.34 -3.47 -4.72
C SER A 101 12.00 -2.82 -5.01
N TYR A 102 11.22 -2.33 -4.04
CA TYR A 102 9.87 -1.81 -4.28
C TYR A 102 9.67 -0.35 -3.87
N VAL A 103 8.92 0.37 -4.71
CA VAL A 103 8.36 1.70 -4.39
C VAL A 103 6.86 1.58 -4.45
N VAL A 104 6.17 1.84 -3.33
CA VAL A 104 4.71 1.82 -3.23
C VAL A 104 4.17 3.22 -3.43
N THR A 105 3.39 3.42 -4.47
CA THR A 105 2.90 4.73 -4.93
C THR A 105 1.39 4.87 -4.82
N LYS A 106 0.66 3.76 -4.69
CA LYS A 106 -0.79 3.75 -4.51
C LYS A 106 -1.22 2.49 -3.75
N ILE A 107 -2.30 2.63 -3.00
CA ILE A 107 -2.97 1.52 -2.32
C ILE A 107 -4.40 1.41 -2.81
N ALA A 108 -4.98 0.22 -2.71
CA ALA A 108 -6.41 0.03 -2.85
C ALA A 108 -6.97 -0.87 -1.75
N THR A 109 -8.23 -0.62 -1.39
CA THR A 109 -8.97 -1.40 -0.42
C THR A 109 -10.37 -1.76 -0.93
N GLN A 110 -10.87 -2.91 -0.50
CA GLN A 110 -12.23 -3.38 -0.68
C GLN A 110 -12.77 -3.88 0.67
N GLY A 111 -14.09 -3.80 0.86
CA GLY A 111 -14.75 -4.48 1.97
C GLY A 111 -14.71 -6.00 1.85
N ARG A 112 -15.23 -6.70 2.87
CA ARG A 112 -15.40 -8.16 2.81
C ARG A 112 -16.40 -8.53 1.73
N ASN A 113 -16.02 -9.38 0.78
CA ASN A 113 -16.95 -9.91 -0.21
C ASN A 113 -18.10 -10.70 0.47
N TYR A 114 -19.29 -10.71 -0.11
CA TYR A 114 -20.48 -11.42 0.41
C TYR A 114 -21.11 -10.83 1.70
N TYR A 115 -20.34 -10.64 2.78
CA TYR A 115 -20.85 -10.12 4.07
C TYR A 115 -20.52 -8.64 4.27
N SER A 116 -21.46 -7.85 4.82
CA SER A 116 -21.21 -6.43 5.13
C SER A 116 -20.31 -6.27 6.37
N ARG A 117 -19.00 -6.34 6.13
CA ARG A 117 -17.92 -6.11 7.11
C ARG A 117 -16.87 -5.27 6.40
N ILE A 118 -16.80 -4.00 6.78
CA ILE A 118 -16.03 -3.01 6.02
C ILE A 118 -15.22 -2.12 6.95
N VAL A 119 -13.99 -1.81 6.55
CA VAL A 119 -13.16 -0.80 7.18
C VAL A 119 -13.48 0.55 6.52
N THR A 120 -14.01 1.49 7.29
CA THR A 120 -14.44 2.81 6.79
C THR A 120 -13.34 3.85 6.93
N LYS A 121 -12.39 3.67 7.86
CA LYS A 121 -11.16 4.46 7.96
C LYS A 121 -10.00 3.59 8.42
N TYR A 122 -8.81 3.89 7.89
CA TYR A 122 -7.57 3.23 8.30
C TYR A 122 -6.38 4.18 8.23
N LYS A 123 -5.30 3.79 8.90
CA LYS A 123 -3.97 4.38 8.73
C LYS A 123 -3.05 3.37 8.06
N LEU A 124 -1.96 3.85 7.48
CA LEU A 124 -0.85 3.00 7.07
C LEU A 124 0.30 3.10 8.07
N GLN A 125 0.96 1.97 8.30
CA GLN A 125 2.31 1.94 8.84
C GLN A 125 3.25 1.24 7.87
N TYR A 126 4.53 1.57 7.97
CA TYR A 126 5.59 0.94 7.19
C TYR A 126 6.86 0.76 8.02
N SER A 127 7.69 -0.20 7.63
CA SER A 127 8.92 -0.57 8.33
C SER A 127 9.90 -1.28 7.40
N ASP A 128 11.20 -1.13 7.68
CA ASP A 128 12.27 -1.88 7.01
C ASP A 128 12.66 -3.15 7.79
N ASP A 129 12.62 -3.09 9.12
CA ASP A 129 13.08 -4.16 10.02
C ASP A 129 11.96 -5.10 10.49
N GLY A 130 10.69 -4.70 10.33
CA GLY A 130 9.53 -5.45 10.81
C GLY A 130 9.31 -5.33 12.32
N VAL A 131 10.06 -4.46 13.00
CA VAL A 131 10.01 -4.22 14.44
C VAL A 131 9.57 -2.78 14.71
N THR A 132 10.24 -1.82 14.10
CA THR A 132 9.99 -0.39 14.26
C THR A 132 9.13 0.11 13.11
N PHE A 133 7.89 0.51 13.41
CA PHE A 133 6.94 0.99 12.41
C PHE A 133 6.71 2.49 12.52
N LEU A 134 6.81 3.16 11.38
CA LEU A 134 6.43 4.55 11.21
C LEU A 134 5.01 4.64 10.66
N TYR A 135 4.25 5.65 11.08
CA TYR A 135 2.99 5.99 10.43
C TYR A 135 3.23 6.79 9.16
N TYR A 136 2.43 6.52 8.13
CA TYR A 136 2.43 7.31 6.92
C TYR A 136 1.88 8.72 7.17
N ARG A 137 2.56 9.72 6.60
CA ARG A 137 2.20 11.14 6.65
C ARG A 137 2.35 11.72 5.26
N GLU A 138 1.46 12.63 4.91
CA GLU A 138 1.62 13.42 3.69
C GLU A 138 2.73 14.46 3.90
N GLU A 139 3.36 14.88 2.79
CA GLU A 139 4.43 15.86 2.83
C GLU A 139 4.00 17.15 3.54
N GLY A 140 4.82 17.62 4.48
CA GLY A 140 4.54 18.81 5.29
C GLY A 140 3.50 18.62 6.40
N GLN A 141 2.89 17.44 6.55
CA GLN A 141 1.90 17.19 7.62
C GLN A 141 2.56 16.65 8.90
N VAL A 142 2.08 17.14 10.04
CA VAL A 142 2.55 16.71 11.38
C VAL A 142 1.76 15.54 11.95
N THR A 143 0.55 15.30 11.43
CA THR A 143 -0.34 14.21 11.86
C THR A 143 -0.29 13.03 10.91
N ASP A 144 -0.54 11.83 11.44
CA ASP A 144 -0.64 10.62 10.63
C ASP A 144 -1.84 10.71 9.68
N LYS A 145 -1.65 10.31 8.43
CA LYS A 145 -2.72 10.32 7.43
C LYS A 145 -3.78 9.29 7.79
N VAL A 146 -5.03 9.76 7.87
CA VAL A 146 -6.22 8.91 7.92
C VAL A 146 -6.78 8.78 6.51
N PHE A 147 -6.86 7.56 6.00
CA PHE A 147 -7.44 7.26 4.71
C PHE A 147 -8.93 6.92 4.87
N PRO A 148 -9.82 7.52 4.06
CA PRO A 148 -11.18 7.04 3.94
C PRO A 148 -11.15 5.68 3.24
N GLY A 149 -11.76 4.69 3.88
CA GLY A 149 -11.89 3.33 3.39
C GLY A 149 -13.15 3.12 2.57
N ASN A 150 -13.77 1.96 2.75
CA ASN A 150 -14.88 1.51 1.93
C ASN A 150 -16.24 1.91 2.52
N THR A 151 -17.19 2.25 1.64
CA THR A 151 -18.60 2.51 1.97
C THR A 151 -19.50 1.32 1.68
N ASP A 152 -19.01 0.35 0.92
CA ASP A 152 -19.68 -0.90 0.59
C ASP A 152 -18.68 -2.07 0.53
N ARG A 153 -19.18 -3.26 0.22
CA ARG A 153 -18.39 -4.49 0.24
C ARG A 153 -17.49 -4.72 -0.97
N ASP A 154 -17.80 -4.17 -2.14
CA ASP A 154 -17.23 -4.60 -3.43
C ASP A 154 -16.58 -3.47 -4.25
N THR A 155 -16.91 -2.20 -4.02
CA THR A 155 -16.24 -1.07 -4.66
C THR A 155 -14.80 -0.95 -4.20
N VAL A 156 -13.87 -0.88 -5.16
CA VAL A 156 -12.46 -0.62 -4.90
C VAL A 156 -12.29 0.87 -4.59
N VAL A 157 -11.69 1.18 -3.45
CA VAL A 157 -11.29 2.55 -3.07
C VAL A 157 -9.77 2.62 -3.10
N SER A 158 -9.21 3.57 -3.85
CA SER A 158 -7.75 3.71 -3.99
C SER A 158 -7.26 5.10 -3.64
N HIS A 159 -6.04 5.17 -3.12
CA HIS A 159 -5.36 6.42 -2.75
C HIS A 159 -3.93 6.42 -3.25
N GLU A 160 -3.54 7.50 -3.93
CA GLU A 160 -2.12 7.75 -4.22
C GLU A 160 -1.37 8.12 -2.94
N LEU A 161 -0.10 7.73 -2.88
CA LEU A 161 0.80 8.02 -1.78
C LEU A 161 1.79 9.10 -2.22
N ILE A 162 1.66 10.29 -1.61
CA ILE A 162 2.54 11.45 -1.79
C ILE A 162 3.05 11.87 -0.40
N PRO A 163 4.28 11.51 -0.03
CA PRO A 163 5.30 10.85 -0.85
C PRO A 163 5.07 9.33 -1.03
N PRO A 164 5.66 8.69 -2.06
CA PRO A 164 5.68 7.22 -2.16
C PRO A 164 6.40 6.57 -0.97
N ILE A 165 5.97 5.37 -0.57
CA ILE A 165 6.61 4.60 0.50
C ILE A 165 7.70 3.70 -0.09
N ARG A 166 8.88 3.72 0.54
CA ARG A 166 9.98 2.78 0.29
C ARG A 166 10.21 2.01 1.58
N ALA A 167 9.76 0.78 1.63
CA ALA A 167 9.82 -0.05 2.83
C ALA A 167 9.68 -1.53 2.49
N ARG A 168 10.10 -2.40 3.40
CA ARG A 168 9.83 -3.85 3.31
C ARG A 168 8.40 -4.18 3.68
N TYR A 169 7.94 -3.69 4.82
CA TYR A 169 6.67 -4.06 5.41
C TYR A 169 5.68 -2.93 5.29
N ILE A 170 4.46 -3.23 4.83
CA ILE A 170 3.33 -2.30 4.83
C ILE A 170 2.22 -2.90 5.70
N ARG A 171 1.70 -2.11 6.64
CA ARG A 171 0.57 -2.47 7.50
C ARG A 171 -0.62 -1.57 7.22
N PHE A 172 -1.77 -2.17 6.93
CA PHE A 172 -3.06 -1.52 7.00
C PHE A 172 -3.60 -1.62 8.42
N ARG A 173 -3.90 -0.47 9.05
CA ARG A 173 -4.35 -0.35 10.45
C ARG A 173 -5.77 0.20 10.49
N PRO A 174 -6.81 -0.64 10.58
CA PRO A 174 -8.19 -0.20 10.73
C PRO A 174 -8.36 0.66 11.98
N ILE A 175 -9.04 1.81 11.84
CA ILE A 175 -9.37 2.68 12.97
C ILE A 175 -10.86 2.93 13.12
N GLU A 176 -11.65 2.69 12.07
CA GLU A 176 -13.10 2.76 12.07
C GLU A 176 -13.66 1.71 11.10
N TRP A 177 -14.78 1.07 11.46
CA TRP A 177 -15.40 0.00 10.69
C TRP A 177 -16.90 -0.08 10.93
N SER A 178 -17.61 -0.74 10.01
CA SER A 178 -19.02 -1.11 10.16
C SER A 178 -19.17 -2.63 10.21
N GLY A 179 -19.87 -3.13 11.22
CA GLY A 179 -19.96 -4.55 11.53
C GLY A 179 -18.68 -5.05 12.21
N TYR A 180 -17.82 -5.71 11.44
CA TYR A 180 -16.52 -6.25 11.90
C TYR A 180 -15.40 -5.72 11.02
N ILE A 181 -14.17 -5.75 11.54
CA ILE A 181 -12.99 -5.48 10.73
C ILE A 181 -12.84 -6.59 9.68
N GLY A 182 -13.05 -6.19 8.43
CA GLY A 182 -12.89 -7.03 7.26
C GLY A 182 -12.41 -6.22 6.08
N MET A 183 -11.33 -6.66 5.45
CA MET A 183 -10.77 -5.94 4.32
C MET A 183 -10.04 -6.83 3.32
N ARG A 184 -10.00 -6.35 2.09
CA ARG A 184 -9.19 -6.82 0.97
C ARG A 184 -8.32 -5.65 0.49
N VAL A 185 -7.08 -5.89 0.07
CA VAL A 185 -6.12 -4.84 -0.28
C VAL A 185 -5.28 -5.19 -1.50
N GLU A 186 -4.78 -4.15 -2.17
CA GLU A 186 -3.71 -4.23 -3.18
C GLU A 186 -2.71 -3.10 -2.95
N LEU A 187 -1.46 -3.37 -3.30
CA LEU A 187 -0.41 -2.35 -3.40
C LEU A 187 -0.09 -2.13 -4.88
N TYR A 188 0.12 -0.87 -5.25
CA TYR A 188 0.57 -0.48 -6.57
C TYR A 188 1.88 0.29 -6.47
N GLY A 189 2.72 0.10 -7.48
CA GLY A 189 4.07 0.60 -7.44
C GLY A 189 4.88 0.10 -8.59
N CYS A 190 6.18 -0.01 -8.36
CA CYS A 190 7.08 -0.65 -9.30
C CYS A 190 8.38 -1.03 -8.60
N ARG A 191 9.21 -1.81 -9.32
CA ARG A 191 10.55 -2.05 -8.83
C ARG A 191 11.43 -0.80 -8.96
N GLY A 192 11.98 -0.35 -7.83
CA GLY A 192 12.90 0.77 -7.77
C GLY A 192 14.30 0.30 -8.15
N ASN A 193 14.83 0.75 -9.29
CA ASN A 193 16.25 0.56 -9.55
C ASN A 193 17.02 1.43 -8.55
N VAL A 194 17.56 0.83 -7.49
CA VAL A 194 18.78 1.37 -6.90
C VAL A 194 19.88 1.03 -7.92
N LEU A 195 20.31 2.03 -8.70
CA LEU A 195 21.65 1.93 -9.26
C LEU A 195 22.55 1.83 -8.03
N LEU A 196 23.01 0.61 -7.74
CA LEU A 196 24.15 0.40 -6.88
C LEU A 196 25.27 1.18 -7.54
N TYR A 197 25.55 2.38 -7.05
CA TYR A 197 26.87 2.96 -7.24
C TYR A 197 27.79 2.06 -6.44
N SER A 198 28.27 1.00 -7.09
CA SER A 198 29.50 0.34 -6.66
C SER A 198 30.57 1.43 -6.62
N ILE A 199 31.11 1.62 -5.43
CA ILE A 199 32.19 2.56 -5.10
C ILE A 199 33.40 2.27 -6.00
#